data_AF-A0A961JT07-F1
#
_entry.id   AF-A0A961JT07-F1
#
_cell.length_a   1.000
_cell.length_b   1.000
_cell.length_c   1.000
_cell.angle_alpha   90.00
_cell.angle_beta   90.00
_cell.angle_gamma   90.00
#
_symmetry.space_group_name_H-M   'P 1'
#
loop_
_entity.id
_entity.type
_entity.pdbx_description
1 polymer ?
#
loop_
_entity_poly.entity_id
_entity_poly.type
_entity_poly.pdbx_seq_one_letter_code
_entity_poly.pdbx_strand_id
1 'polypeptide(L)'
;MKDLRILVTGGTIDKVHDTRSEGLSFSPDGSTHIPELLRIGRCHFPTVELLMLKDSLYFDDADRAAIAGAVAAAPEPAIVITHGTGTMGETARFLAGRTGDRTVVLTGAMRPFSLYASDGEFNLGGAIVAAQLLAPGVWGVMNGRVFEAARLDKNVEQGRFDA
;
A
#
# COMPACT_ATOMS: atom_id res chain seq x y z
N MET A 1 7.30 10.23 18.14
CA MET A 1 6.36 9.89 17.05
C MET A 1 7.19 9.87 15.78
N LYS A 2 7.08 8.85 14.93
CA LYS A 2 7.86 8.78 13.69
C LYS A 2 7.13 9.61 12.62
N ASP A 3 7.84 10.52 11.95
CA ASP A 3 7.33 11.11 10.71
C ASP A 3 7.10 9.98 9.70
N LEU A 4 6.05 10.10 8.88
CA LEU A 4 5.59 9.01 8.03
C LEU A 4 5.32 9.50 6.60
N ARG A 5 5.82 8.73 5.63
CA ARG A 5 5.49 8.89 4.22
C ARG A 5 4.57 7.78 3.73
N ILE A 6 3.56 8.14 2.94
CA ILE A 6 2.75 7.20 2.18
C ILE A 6 3.19 7.28 0.72
N LEU A 7 3.78 6.20 0.20
CA LEU A 7 4.08 6.03 -1.21
C LEU A 7 2.92 5.31 -1.88
N VAL A 8 2.27 5.98 -2.83
CA VAL A 8 1.14 5.42 -3.56
C VAL A 8 1.63 4.75 -4.85
N THR A 9 1.34 3.46 -5.00
CA THR A 9 1.66 2.69 -6.22
C THR A 9 0.41 2.18 -6.97
N GLY A 10 -0.77 2.56 -6.47
CA GLY A 10 -2.08 2.16 -6.98
C GLY A 10 -2.66 0.97 -6.23
N GLY A 11 -3.04 -0.07 -6.96
CA GLY A 11 -3.80 -1.20 -6.42
C GLY A 11 -5.29 -0.89 -6.25
N THR A 12 -6.03 -1.90 -5.78
CA THR A 12 -7.50 -1.84 -5.71
C THR A 12 -8.03 -0.66 -4.91
N ILE A 13 -7.31 -0.20 -3.87
CA ILE A 13 -7.71 0.93 -3.03
C ILE A 13 -7.99 2.20 -3.86
N ASP A 14 -7.25 2.41 -4.95
CA ASP A 14 -7.35 3.57 -5.86
C ASP A 14 -8.21 3.29 -7.11
N LYS A 15 -8.79 2.10 -7.25
CA LYS A 15 -9.63 1.81 -8.42
C LYS A 15 -11.00 2.49 -8.33
N VAL A 16 -11.55 2.84 -9.48
CA VAL A 16 -12.89 3.38 -9.72
C VAL A 16 -13.64 2.51 -10.72
N HIS A 17 -14.97 2.59 -10.70
CA HIS A 17 -15.79 1.98 -11.75
C HIS A 17 -15.68 2.80 -13.03
N ASP A 18 -15.18 2.18 -14.10
CA ASP A 18 -15.17 2.75 -15.44
C ASP A 18 -16.43 2.33 -16.18
N THR A 19 -17.36 3.27 -16.36
CA THR A 19 -18.64 3.04 -17.04
C THR A 19 -18.50 2.73 -18.54
N ARG A 20 -17.31 2.90 -19.14
CA ARG A 20 -17.09 2.55 -20.55
C ARG A 20 -16.70 1.08 -20.71
N SER A 21 -15.84 0.58 -19.85
CA SER A 21 -15.42 -0.82 -19.84
C SER A 21 -16.28 -1.70 -18.94
N GLU A 22 -17.14 -1.10 -18.12
CA GLU A 22 -17.88 -1.73 -17.02
C GLU A 22 -16.97 -2.49 -16.04
N GLY A 23 -15.71 -2.07 -15.96
CA GLY A 23 -14.68 -2.68 -15.14
C GLY A 23 -14.10 -1.73 -14.09
N LEU A 24 -13.09 -2.22 -13.36
CA LEU A 24 -12.35 -1.41 -12.40
C LEU A 24 -11.03 -0.93 -13.00
N SER A 25 -10.85 0.39 -13.04
CA SER A 25 -9.64 1.05 -13.54
C SER A 25 -9.15 2.12 -12.57
N PHE A 26 -8.02 2.77 -12.82
CA PHE A 26 -7.61 3.93 -12.04
C PHE A 26 -8.31 5.19 -12.54
N SER A 27 -8.41 6.21 -11.67
CA SER A 27 -9.04 7.48 -12.04
C SER A 27 -8.39 8.08 -13.30
N PRO A 28 -9.18 8.49 -14.32
CA PRO A 28 -8.64 9.04 -15.57
C PRO A 28 -7.81 10.33 -15.41
N ASP A 29 -8.03 11.07 -14.32
CA ASP A 29 -7.24 12.26 -13.96
C ASP A 29 -5.91 11.93 -13.26
N GLY A 30 -5.62 10.64 -13.06
CA GLY A 30 -4.41 10.18 -12.39
C GLY A 30 -4.40 10.46 -10.88
N SER A 31 -5.55 10.77 -10.28
CA SER A 31 -5.64 11.03 -8.85
C SER A 31 -5.70 9.74 -8.02
N THR A 32 -5.26 9.87 -6.76
CA THR A 32 -5.36 8.83 -5.73
C THR A 32 -6.39 9.21 -4.68
N HIS A 33 -7.01 8.21 -4.05
CA HIS A 33 -7.96 8.37 -2.96
C HIS A 33 -7.29 8.53 -1.57
N ILE A 34 -5.98 8.35 -1.45
CA ILE A 34 -5.27 8.41 -0.16
C ILE A 34 -5.49 9.72 0.60
N PRO A 35 -5.43 10.93 -0.01
CA PRO A 35 -5.73 12.17 0.71
C PRO A 35 -7.14 12.23 1.31
N GLU A 36 -8.13 11.69 0.60
CA GLU A 36 -9.52 11.64 1.06
C GLU A 36 -9.69 10.64 2.21
N LEU A 37 -9.07 9.46 2.10
CA LEU A 37 -9.01 8.46 3.17
C LEU A 37 -8.41 9.04 4.46
N LEU A 38 -7.31 9.79 4.35
CA LEU A 38 -6.69 10.49 5.46
C LEU A 38 -7.61 11.57 6.06
N ARG A 39 -8.31 12.33 5.22
CA ARG A 39 -9.29 13.34 5.65
C ARG A 39 -10.43 12.72 6.46
N ILE A 40 -11.00 11.61 5.97
CA ILE A 40 -12.05 10.85 6.67
C ILE A 40 -11.54 10.32 8.01
N GLY A 41 -10.33 9.75 8.02
CA GLY A 41 -9.66 9.26 9.23
C GLY A 41 -9.16 10.36 10.17
N ARG A 42 -9.32 11.64 9.83
CA ARG A 42 -8.79 12.81 10.57
C ARG A 42 -7.28 12.67 10.86
N CYS A 43 -6.55 12.09 9.91
CA CYS A 43 -5.13 11.82 10.00
C CYS A 43 -4.37 12.84 9.13
N HIS A 44 -3.60 13.74 9.76
CA HIS A 44 -3.05 14.91 9.08
C HIS A 44 -1.52 14.95 8.98
N PHE A 45 -0.83 14.09 9.70
CA PHE A 45 0.63 14.11 9.78
C PHE A 45 1.38 13.37 8.65
N PRO A 46 0.80 12.35 7.96
CA PRO A 46 1.53 11.68 6.89
C PRO A 46 1.74 12.58 5.67
N THR A 47 2.94 12.55 5.10
CA THR A 47 3.21 13.09 3.77
C THR A 47 2.78 12.06 2.72
N VAL A 48 2.04 12.47 1.70
CA VAL A 48 1.61 11.58 0.60
C VAL A 48 2.41 11.88 -0.66
N GLU A 49 2.97 10.84 -1.27
CA GLU A 49 3.69 10.91 -2.53
C GLU A 49 3.07 9.90 -3.52
N LEU A 50 2.53 10.41 -4.62
CA LEU A 50 2.05 9.57 -5.70
C LEU A 50 3.21 9.14 -6.60
N LEU A 51 3.67 7.91 -6.44
CA LEU A 51 4.77 7.36 -7.22
C LEU A 51 4.28 6.82 -8.57
N MET A 52 3.19 6.05 -8.55
CA MET A 52 2.54 5.51 -9.75
C MET A 52 1.10 5.07 -9.46
N LEU A 53 0.29 4.90 -10.50
CA LEU A 53 -0.99 4.19 -10.44
C LEU A 53 -0.96 3.03 -11.43
N LYS A 54 -0.54 1.86 -10.96
CA LYS A 54 -0.38 0.68 -11.81
C LYS A 54 -0.96 -0.55 -11.12
N ASP A 55 -1.53 -1.47 -11.91
CA ASP A 55 -2.02 -2.73 -11.37
C ASP A 55 -0.80 -3.61 -11.04
N SER A 56 -0.74 -4.06 -9.80
CA SER A 56 0.34 -4.90 -9.28
C SER A 56 0.60 -6.16 -10.12
N LEU A 57 -0.43 -6.68 -10.82
CA LEU A 57 -0.29 -7.82 -11.72
C LEU A 57 0.58 -7.54 -12.95
N TYR A 58 0.81 -6.26 -13.27
CA TYR A 58 1.68 -5.83 -14.35
C TYR A 58 3.01 -5.25 -13.85
N PHE A 59 3.33 -5.41 -12.56
CA PHE A 59 4.60 -4.93 -12.02
C PHE A 59 5.77 -5.77 -12.51
N ASP A 60 6.78 -5.11 -13.03
CA ASP A 60 8.08 -5.67 -13.37
C ASP A 60 9.15 -5.28 -12.34
N ASP A 61 10.39 -5.67 -12.60
CA ASP A 61 11.52 -5.34 -11.71
C ASP A 61 11.84 -3.84 -11.68
N ALA A 62 11.54 -3.10 -12.76
CA ALA A 62 11.76 -1.67 -12.82
C ALA A 62 10.77 -0.93 -11.91
N ASP A 63 9.50 -1.36 -11.85
CA ASP A 63 8.52 -0.81 -10.91
C ASP A 63 8.96 -1.04 -9.46
N ARG A 64 9.41 -2.25 -9.13
CA ARG A 64 9.89 -2.58 -7.78
C ARG A 64 11.18 -1.83 -7.43
N ALA A 65 12.06 -1.61 -8.41
CA ALA A 65 13.26 -0.78 -8.24
C ALA A 65 12.90 0.70 -8.02
N ALA A 66 11.87 1.23 -8.70
CA ALA A 66 11.38 2.58 -8.47
C ALA A 66 10.82 2.75 -7.05
N ILE A 67 10.08 1.75 -6.54
CA ILE A 67 9.59 1.73 -5.15
C ILE A 67 10.77 1.71 -4.17
N ALA A 68 11.78 0.86 -4.41
CA ALA A 68 12.97 0.82 -3.56
C ALA A 68 13.75 2.15 -3.58
N GLY A 69 13.84 2.80 -4.74
CA GLY A 69 14.44 4.12 -4.88
C GLY A 69 13.68 5.19 -4.09
N ALA A 70 12.35 5.22 -4.18
CA ALA A 70 11.51 6.13 -3.39
C ALA A 70 11.64 5.90 -1.88
N VAL A 71 11.68 4.64 -1.45
CA VAL A 71 11.94 4.26 -0.05
C VAL A 71 13.30 4.78 0.43
N ALA A 72 14.34 4.64 -0.40
CA ALA A 72 15.68 5.10 -0.05
C ALA A 72 15.79 6.64 -0.01
N ALA A 73 15.04 7.34 -0.88
CA ALA A 73 15.02 8.79 -0.99
C ALA A 73 14.16 9.48 0.09
N ALA A 74 13.18 8.78 0.67
CA ALA A 74 12.31 9.33 1.70
C ALA A 74 13.10 9.71 2.97
N PRO A 75 12.98 10.96 3.47
CA PRO A 75 13.60 11.37 4.73
C PRO A 75 12.92 10.75 5.95
N GLU A 76 11.66 10.32 5.84
CA GLU A 76 10.90 9.75 6.95
C GLU A 76 11.39 8.34 7.33
N PRO A 77 11.50 8.04 8.64
CA PRO A 77 11.91 6.71 9.12
C PRO A 77 10.79 5.67 9.02
N ALA A 78 9.54 6.09 8.84
CA ALA A 78 8.39 5.22 8.65
C ALA A 78 7.76 5.45 7.26
N ILE A 79 7.50 4.35 6.55
CA ILE A 79 6.92 4.38 5.21
C ILE A 79 5.75 3.41 5.16
N VAL A 80 4.63 3.87 4.62
CA VAL A 80 3.51 3.02 4.20
C VAL A 80 3.49 3.02 2.67
N ILE A 81 3.28 1.85 2.07
CA ILE A 81 3.15 1.71 0.62
C ILE A 81 1.75 1.16 0.33
N THR A 82 0.92 1.93 -0.36
CA THR A 82 -0.36 1.42 -0.85
C THR A 82 -0.12 0.68 -2.17
N HIS A 83 -0.53 -0.58 -2.21
CA HIS A 83 -0.14 -1.53 -3.26
C HIS A 83 -1.30 -2.44 -3.64
N GLY A 84 -1.29 -2.96 -4.87
CA GLY A 84 -2.22 -4.01 -5.28
C GLY A 84 -1.94 -5.34 -4.55
N THR A 85 -2.99 -6.05 -4.14
CA THR A 85 -2.86 -7.28 -3.34
C THR A 85 -2.37 -8.49 -4.12
N GLY A 86 -2.34 -8.42 -5.46
CA GLY A 86 -1.95 -9.54 -6.33
C GLY A 86 -0.49 -9.93 -6.19
N THR A 87 0.43 -8.95 -6.20
CA THR A 87 1.89 -9.19 -6.13
C THR A 87 2.54 -8.50 -4.93
N MET A 88 1.75 -8.09 -3.93
CA MET A 88 2.24 -7.39 -2.73
C MET A 88 3.38 -8.14 -2.02
N GLY A 89 3.25 -9.47 -1.87
CA GLY A 89 4.28 -10.31 -1.27
C GLY A 89 5.60 -10.32 -2.02
N GLU A 90 5.55 -10.28 -3.36
CA GLU A 90 6.73 -10.21 -4.20
C GLU A 90 7.46 -8.88 -4.00
N THR A 91 6.73 -7.76 -4.00
CA THR A 91 7.32 -6.44 -3.71
C THR A 91 7.88 -6.39 -2.29
N ALA A 92 7.20 -6.95 -1.29
CA ALA A 92 7.71 -6.99 0.09
C ALA A 92 9.04 -7.78 0.18
N ARG A 93 9.11 -8.95 -0.45
CA ARG A 93 10.36 -9.74 -0.53
C ARG A 93 11.44 -9.05 -1.34
N PHE A 94 11.08 -8.31 -2.38
CA PHE A 94 12.01 -7.46 -3.11
C PHE A 94 12.54 -6.31 -2.24
N LEU A 95 11.74 -5.71 -1.38
CA LEU A 95 12.23 -4.63 -0.50
C LEU A 95 13.02 -5.14 0.69
N ALA A 96 12.85 -6.41 1.09
CA ALA A 96 13.55 -6.99 2.23
C ALA A 96 15.08 -6.82 2.11
N GLY A 97 15.70 -6.24 3.15
CA GLY A 97 17.13 -5.93 3.18
C GLY A 97 17.56 -4.69 2.37
N ARG A 98 16.64 -3.98 1.70
CA ARG A 98 16.93 -2.79 0.89
C ARG A 98 16.42 -1.48 1.50
N THR A 99 15.94 -1.51 2.75
CA THR A 99 15.27 -0.36 3.40
C THR A 99 16.14 0.41 4.40
N GLY A 100 17.35 -0.08 4.70
CA GLY A 100 18.19 0.46 5.78
C GLY A 100 17.45 0.41 7.12
N ASP A 101 17.55 1.48 7.91
CA ASP A 101 16.91 1.59 9.23
C ASP A 101 15.43 2.02 9.18
N ARG A 102 14.80 1.99 8.01
CA ARG A 102 13.39 2.40 7.84
C ARG A 102 12.42 1.26 8.18
N THR A 103 11.27 1.62 8.73
CA THR A 103 10.11 0.74 8.88
C THR A 103 9.21 0.90 7.67
N VAL A 104 9.06 -0.14 6.85
CA VAL A 104 8.25 -0.12 5.63
C VAL A 104 7.06 -1.07 5.79
N VAL A 105 5.85 -0.57 5.60
CA VAL A 105 4.62 -1.36 5.71
C VAL A 105 3.84 -1.30 4.39
N LEU A 106 3.66 -2.44 3.73
CA LEU A 106 2.80 -2.57 2.57
C LEU A 106 1.35 -2.80 3.02
N THR A 107 0.41 -2.18 2.32
CA THR A 107 -1.02 -2.33 2.57
C THR A 107 -1.80 -2.14 1.28
N GLY A 108 -3.07 -2.50 1.30
CA GLY A 108 -3.95 -2.38 0.15
C GLY A 108 -5.40 -2.64 0.53
N ALA A 109 -6.21 -2.94 -0.47
CA ALA A 109 -7.61 -3.27 -0.29
C ALA A 109 -8.01 -4.43 -1.20
N MET A 110 -9.01 -5.20 -0.78
CA MET A 110 -9.71 -6.16 -1.65
C MET A 110 -10.89 -5.51 -2.35
N ARG A 111 -11.43 -4.43 -1.80
CA ARG A 111 -12.53 -3.64 -2.36
C ARG A 111 -12.05 -2.20 -2.64
N PRO A 112 -12.40 -1.61 -3.79
CA PRO A 112 -12.02 -0.23 -4.06
C PRO A 112 -12.65 0.76 -3.09
N PHE A 113 -11.92 1.81 -2.71
CA PHE A 113 -12.46 2.87 -1.85
C PHE A 113 -13.65 3.59 -2.48
N SER A 114 -13.66 3.73 -3.81
CA SER A 114 -14.76 4.34 -4.56
C SER A 114 -16.08 3.57 -4.45
N LEU A 115 -16.06 2.31 -4.02
CA LEU A 115 -17.26 1.50 -3.80
C LEU A 115 -17.65 1.48 -2.32
N TYR A 116 -18.96 1.42 -2.06
CA TYR A 116 -19.48 1.34 -0.69
C TYR A 116 -18.92 0.11 0.06
N ALA A 117 -18.52 0.31 1.32
CA ALA A 117 -17.94 -0.69 2.22
C ALA A 117 -16.58 -1.26 1.79
N SER A 118 -15.62 -0.37 1.54
CA SER A 118 -14.21 -0.74 1.32
C SER A 118 -13.53 -1.22 2.61
N ASP A 119 -12.51 -2.08 2.47
CA ASP A 119 -11.58 -2.46 3.53
C ASP A 119 -10.32 -1.57 3.57
N GLY A 120 -10.19 -0.65 2.61
CA GLY A 120 -9.02 0.23 2.45
C GLY A 120 -8.81 1.17 3.64
N GLU A 121 -9.88 1.75 4.19
CA GLU A 121 -9.84 2.62 5.37
C GLU A 121 -9.18 1.92 6.55
N PHE A 122 -9.64 0.70 6.83
CA PHE A 122 -9.20 -0.10 7.95
C PHE A 122 -7.75 -0.56 7.77
N ASN A 123 -7.40 -1.08 6.59
CA ASN A 123 -6.05 -1.55 6.31
C ASN A 123 -5.03 -0.40 6.29
N LEU A 124 -5.39 0.78 5.77
CA LEU A 124 -4.52 1.95 5.76
C LEU A 124 -4.28 2.48 7.17
N GLY A 125 -5.34 2.61 7.99
CA GLY A 125 -5.22 3.01 9.39
C GLY A 125 -4.31 2.07 10.18
N GLY A 126 -4.51 0.76 10.01
CA GLY A 126 -3.64 -0.26 10.61
C GLY A 126 -2.19 -0.15 10.17
N ALA A 127 -1.93 0.09 8.88
CA ALA A 127 -0.58 0.23 8.35
C ALA A 127 0.15 1.47 8.91
N ILE A 128 -0.56 2.61 9.04
CA ILE A 128 -0.03 3.84 9.61
C ILE A 128 0.38 3.64 11.09
N VAL A 129 -0.43 2.91 11.87
CA VAL A 129 -0.09 2.59 13.27
C VAL A 129 1.08 1.61 13.33
N ALA A 130 1.06 0.55 12.52
CA ALA A 130 2.13 -0.45 12.46
C ALA A 130 3.49 0.17 12.11
N ALA A 131 3.55 1.07 11.13
CA ALA A 131 4.80 1.72 10.72
C ALA A 131 5.45 2.54 11.85
N GLN A 132 4.65 3.02 12.80
CA GLN A 132 5.14 3.74 13.98
C GLN A 132 5.67 2.82 15.08
N LEU A 133 5.07 1.64 15.25
CA LEU A 133 5.35 0.73 16.36
C LEU A 133 6.38 -0.36 16.04
N LEU A 134 6.43 -0.82 14.79
CA LEU A 134 7.30 -1.91 14.38
C LEU A 134 8.76 -1.45 14.30
N ALA A 135 9.65 -2.44 14.46
CA ALA A 135 11.07 -2.26 14.25
C ALA A 135 11.38 -2.03 12.75
N PRO A 136 12.54 -1.44 12.42
CA PRO A 136 13.03 -1.36 11.04
C PRO A 136 12.95 -2.70 10.32
N GLY A 137 12.53 -2.67 9.06
CA GLY A 137 12.22 -3.87 8.28
C GLY A 137 11.01 -3.67 7.38
N VAL A 138 10.63 -4.75 6.68
CA VAL A 138 9.51 -4.77 5.73
C VAL A 138 8.39 -5.65 6.27
N TRP A 139 7.20 -5.08 6.32
CA TRP A 139 6.00 -5.67 6.88
C TRP A 139 4.84 -5.53 5.90
N GLY A 140 3.81 -6.35 6.06
CA GLY A 140 2.51 -6.14 5.43
C GLY A 140 1.42 -6.01 6.49
N VAL A 141 0.42 -5.17 6.24
CA VAL A 141 -0.79 -5.06 7.06
C VAL A 141 -2.00 -5.25 6.19
N MET A 142 -2.71 -6.35 6.43
CA MET A 142 -3.95 -6.71 5.74
C MET A 142 -4.85 -7.48 6.72
N ASN A 143 -6.18 -7.33 6.59
CA ASN A 143 -7.15 -8.13 7.35
C ASN A 143 -6.91 -8.09 8.88
N GLY A 144 -6.43 -6.96 9.40
CA GLY A 144 -6.20 -6.75 10.84
C GLY A 144 -4.98 -7.47 11.42
N ARG A 145 -4.07 -7.96 10.57
CA ARG A 145 -2.85 -8.66 10.97
C ARG A 145 -1.61 -8.00 10.38
N VAL A 146 -0.49 -8.16 11.11
CA VAL A 146 0.85 -7.80 10.65
C VAL A 146 1.54 -9.07 10.16
N PHE A 147 2.18 -8.99 9.00
CA PHE A 147 2.96 -10.07 8.40
C PHE A 147 4.39 -9.62 8.16
N GLU A 148 5.35 -10.51 8.36
CA GLU A 148 6.71 -10.31 7.86
C GLU A 148 6.73 -10.44 6.34
N ALA A 149 7.64 -9.74 5.66
CA ALA A 149 7.77 -9.80 4.20
C ALA A 149 7.84 -11.23 3.63
N ALA A 150 8.53 -12.15 4.32
CA ALA A 150 8.66 -13.54 3.89
C ALA A 150 7.34 -14.33 3.92
N ARG A 151 6.37 -13.90 4.74
CA ARG A 151 5.08 -14.57 4.99
C ARG A 151 3.89 -13.75 4.49
N LEU A 152 4.12 -12.67 3.74
CA LEU A 152 3.08 -11.82 3.21
C LEU A 152 2.55 -12.43 1.90
N ASP A 153 1.71 -13.45 2.00
CA ASP A 153 1.12 -14.11 0.83
C ASP A 153 -0.41 -14.05 0.88
N LYS A 154 -1.02 -13.78 -0.28
CA LYS A 154 -2.46 -13.72 -0.41
C LYS A 154 -2.99 -15.12 -0.68
N ASN A 155 -3.96 -15.55 0.11
CA ASN A 155 -4.80 -16.68 -0.24
C ASN A 155 -5.77 -16.25 -1.36
N VAL A 156 -5.44 -16.59 -2.61
CA VAL A 156 -6.20 -16.16 -3.79
C VAL A 156 -7.60 -16.76 -3.81
N GLU A 157 -7.75 -18.03 -3.40
CA GLU A 157 -9.04 -18.72 -3.35
C GLU A 157 -10.00 -18.05 -2.35
N GLN A 158 -9.49 -17.66 -1.19
CA GLN A 158 -10.29 -17.04 -0.13
C GLN A 158 -10.36 -15.51 -0.21
N GLY A 159 -9.56 -14.89 -1.08
CA GLY A 159 -9.51 -13.43 -1.24
C GLY A 159 -9.03 -12.68 0.01
N ARG A 160 -8.15 -13.26 0.82
CA ARG A 160 -7.65 -12.67 2.08
C ARG A 160 -6.19 -12.99 2.36
N PHE A 161 -5.61 -12.29 3.32
CA PHE A 161 -4.33 -12.66 3.93
C PHE A 161 -4.62 -13.39 5.25
N ASP A 162 -4.11 -14.61 5.36
CA ASP A 162 -4.15 -15.44 6.56
C ASP A 162 -2.73 -15.86 6.96
N ALA A 163 -2.59 -16.41 8.16
CA ALA A 163 -1.32 -16.90 8.71
C ALA A 163 -1.40 -18.42 8.86
#